data_AF-A0AAP8HU67-F1
#
_entry.id   AF-A0AAP8HU67-F1
#
_cell.length_a   1.000
_cell.length_b   1.000
_cell.length_c   1.000
_cell.angle_alpha   90.00
_cell.angle_beta   90.00
_cell.angle_gamma   90.00
#
_symmetry.space_group_name_H-M   'P 1'
#
loop_
_entity.id
_entity.type
_entity.pdbx_description
1 polymer ?
#
loop_
_entity_poly.entity_id
_entity_poly.type
_entity_poly.pdbx_seq_one_letter_code
_entity_poly.pdbx_strand_id
1 'polypeptide(L)'
;MRDLADYSRYFNCVEGNTTFYALPKLEIVQRWRDMTGDDFRFCFKFPSDISHKAALRNCTAELQAFYHCLSPVHQRIGQLWLQLPAAFGPDELPRMWQFFESLPQEFTYGVEVRHPAFFAKGEEERALNQGLHQRGINR
;
A
#
# COMPACT_ATOMS: atom_id res chain seq x y z
N MET A 1 -13.26 1.61 21.92
CA MET A 1 -12.61 0.32 21.63
C MET A 1 -11.26 0.30 22.34
N ARG A 2 -10.90 -0.82 22.98
CA ARG A 2 -9.66 -0.92 23.77
C ARG A 2 -8.52 -1.55 22.99
N ASP A 3 -8.81 -2.44 22.04
CA ASP A 3 -7.82 -3.10 21.20
C ASP A 3 -8.42 -3.55 19.85
N LEU A 4 -7.60 -4.24 19.04
CA LEU A 4 -8.00 -4.74 17.73
C LEU A 4 -9.08 -5.84 17.79
N ALA A 5 -9.14 -6.60 18.89
CA ALA A 5 -10.15 -7.65 19.07
C ALA A 5 -11.53 -7.03 19.37
N ASP A 6 -11.58 -5.98 20.18
CA ASP A 6 -12.78 -5.17 20.36
C ASP A 6 -13.18 -4.49 19.03
N TYR A 7 -12.22 -4.04 18.22
CA TYR A 7 -12.45 -3.39 16.92
C TYR A 7 -13.07 -4.32 15.87
N SER A 8 -12.51 -5.52 15.73
CA SER A 8 -12.90 -6.50 14.69
C SER A 8 -14.31 -7.07 14.85
N ARG A 9 -14.96 -6.81 16.00
CA ARG A 9 -16.36 -7.18 16.24
C ARG A 9 -17.38 -6.28 15.52
N TYR A 10 -16.98 -5.06 15.16
CA TYR A 10 -17.87 -4.07 14.54
C TYR A 10 -17.43 -3.70 13.13
N PHE A 11 -16.16 -3.89 12.82
CA PHE A 11 -15.57 -3.59 11.51
C PHE A 11 -14.88 -4.84 10.96
N ASN A 12 -14.89 -4.99 9.65
CA ASN A 12 -14.28 -6.11 8.94
C ASN A 12 -12.90 -5.77 8.35
N CYS A 13 -12.45 -4.52 8.44
CA CYS A 13 -11.19 -4.09 7.85
C CYS A 13 -10.53 -2.99 8.69
N VAL A 14 -9.20 -2.96 8.70
CA VAL A 14 -8.41 -1.85 9.26
C VAL A 14 -7.29 -1.44 8.31
N GLU A 15 -7.03 -0.14 8.24
CA GLU A 15 -5.82 0.39 7.59
C GLU A 15 -4.70 0.58 8.64
N GLY A 16 -3.66 -0.24 8.53
CA GLY A 16 -2.45 -0.14 9.32
C GLY A 16 -1.48 0.87 8.71
N ASN A 17 -1.47 2.10 9.22
CA ASN A 17 -0.52 3.14 8.79
C ASN A 17 0.88 2.99 9.38
N THR A 18 1.08 2.10 10.36
CA THR A 18 2.36 1.88 11.03
C THR A 18 3.48 1.51 10.04
N THR A 19 3.17 0.64 9.07
CA THR A 19 4.15 0.15 8.08
C THR A 19 4.74 1.25 7.20
N PHE A 20 4.05 2.38 7.06
CA PHE A 20 4.58 3.55 6.36
C PHE A 20 5.83 4.13 7.04
N TYR A 21 5.84 4.14 8.38
CA TYR A 21 6.93 4.72 9.18
C TYR A 21 7.95 3.68 9.62
N ALA A 22 7.50 2.48 10.00
CA ALA A 22 8.36 1.40 10.44
C ALA A 22 7.65 0.05 10.27
N LEU A 23 8.42 -0.98 9.87
CA LEU A 23 7.90 -2.34 9.85
C LEU A 23 7.70 -2.84 11.28
N PRO A 24 6.51 -3.32 11.67
CA PRO A 24 6.31 -3.98 12.94
C PRO A 24 7.12 -5.28 12.99
N LYS A 25 7.43 -5.74 14.20
CA LYS A 25 8.03 -7.08 14.37
C LYS A 25 7.03 -8.16 13.95
N LEU A 26 7.55 -9.28 13.45
CA LEU A 26 6.74 -10.42 13.01
C LEU A 26 5.76 -10.92 14.09
N GLU A 27 6.21 -10.94 15.36
CA GLU A 27 5.40 -11.31 16.53
C GLU A 27 4.15 -10.43 16.72
N ILE A 28 4.25 -9.14 16.37
CA ILE A 28 3.13 -8.19 16.47
C ILE A 28 2.09 -8.51 15.38
N VAL A 29 2.56 -8.80 14.15
CA VAL A 29 1.68 -9.16 13.03
C VAL A 29 0.98 -10.49 13.27
N GLN A 30 1.69 -11.47 13.86
CA GLN A 30 1.09 -12.72 14.31
C GLN A 30 -0.01 -12.48 15.34
N ARG A 31 0.24 -11.60 16.32
CA ARG A 31 -0.79 -11.24 17.30
C ARG A 31 -2.02 -10.59 16.66
N TRP A 32 -1.86 -9.75 15.62
CA TRP A 32 -3.00 -9.19 14.88
C TRP A 32 -3.85 -10.26 14.22
N ARG A 33 -3.22 -11.27 13.61
CA ARG A 33 -3.92 -12.44 13.07
C ARG A 33 -4.71 -13.14 14.17
N ASP A 34 -4.09 -13.41 15.32
CA ASP A 34 -4.72 -14.17 16.40
C ASP A 34 -5.87 -13.40 17.09
N MET A 35 -5.86 -12.07 17.00
CA MET A 35 -6.91 -11.18 17.53
C MET A 35 -8.11 -10.96 16.58
N THR A 36 -8.06 -11.47 15.36
CA THR A 36 -9.06 -11.22 14.32
C THR A 36 -9.54 -12.51 13.66
N GLY A 37 -10.76 -12.51 13.14
CA GLY A 37 -11.30 -13.65 12.36
C GLY A 37 -10.69 -13.75 10.96
N ASP A 38 -10.93 -14.87 10.28
CA ASP A 38 -10.42 -15.12 8.91
C ASP A 38 -11.03 -14.18 7.85
N ASP A 39 -12.23 -13.67 8.10
CA ASP A 39 -12.91 -12.71 7.21
C ASP A 39 -12.42 -11.27 7.40
N PHE A 40 -11.61 -11.01 8.43
CA PHE A 40 -11.06 -9.68 8.66
C PHE A 40 -9.99 -9.36 7.62
N ARG A 41 -9.91 -8.10 7.18
CA ARG A 41 -8.94 -7.63 6.18
C ARG A 41 -8.02 -6.55 6.74
N PHE A 42 -6.75 -6.65 6.37
CA PHE A 42 -5.73 -5.66 6.72
C PHE A 42 -5.29 -4.93 5.46
N CYS A 43 -5.43 -3.62 5.46
CA CYS A 43 -4.86 -2.75 4.44
C CYS A 43 -3.59 -2.11 5.01
N PHE A 44 -2.51 -2.07 4.23
CA PHE A 44 -1.23 -1.53 4.68
C PHE A 44 -0.70 -0.52 3.69
N LYS A 45 0.01 0.49 4.20
CA LYS A 45 0.82 1.36 3.34
C LYS A 45 2.19 0.76 3.11
N PHE A 46 2.70 0.87 1.89
CA PHE A 46 4.11 0.61 1.62
C PHE A 46 4.99 1.52 2.51
N PRO A 47 6.15 1.03 2.98
CA PRO A 47 7.10 1.86 3.70
C PRO A 47 7.49 3.12 2.92
N SER A 48 7.62 4.24 3.64
CA SER A 48 8.13 5.50 3.07
C SER A 48 9.53 5.36 2.48
N ASP A 49 10.31 4.36 2.91
CA ASP A 49 11.60 4.04 2.32
C ASP A 49 11.47 3.65 0.84
N ILE A 50 10.37 3.00 0.45
CA ILE A 50 10.05 2.63 -0.92
C ILE A 50 9.57 3.84 -1.71
N SER A 51 8.58 4.57 -1.19
CA SER A 51 7.90 5.62 -1.97
C SER A 51 8.56 7.00 -1.90
N HIS A 52 9.19 7.36 -0.78
CA HIS A 52 9.76 8.69 -0.54
C HIS A 52 11.29 8.68 -0.65
N LYS A 53 11.98 7.74 0.02
CA LYS A 53 13.46 7.73 0.01
C LYS A 53 14.02 7.15 -1.28
N ALA A 54 13.56 5.96 -1.66
CA ALA A 54 13.99 5.30 -2.88
C ALA A 54 13.27 5.82 -4.14
N ALA A 55 12.17 6.55 -3.97
CA ALA A 55 11.33 7.06 -5.06
C ALA A 55 11.01 5.98 -6.11
N LEU A 56 10.66 4.79 -5.63
CA LEU A 56 10.35 3.57 -6.40
C LEU A 56 11.54 2.96 -7.17
N ARG A 57 12.78 3.31 -6.85
CA ARG A 57 13.98 2.80 -7.53
C ARG A 57 14.75 1.82 -6.64
N ASN A 58 15.19 0.70 -7.20
CA ASN A 58 16.10 -0.26 -6.54
C ASN A 58 15.67 -0.68 -5.11
N CYS A 59 14.36 -0.77 -4.85
CA CYS A 59 13.79 -0.99 -3.52
C CYS A 59 13.43 -2.47 -3.25
N THR A 60 14.13 -3.40 -3.90
CA THR A 60 13.83 -4.83 -3.82
C THR A 60 13.99 -5.37 -2.39
N ALA A 61 15.00 -4.92 -1.65
CA ALA A 61 15.25 -5.37 -0.28
C ALA A 61 14.12 -4.92 0.67
N GLU A 62 13.66 -3.69 0.51
CA GLU A 62 12.58 -3.08 1.28
C GLU A 62 11.24 -3.77 0.98
N LEU A 63 10.97 -4.10 -0.29
CA LEU A 63 9.80 -4.89 -0.69
C LEU A 63 9.83 -6.28 -0.05
N GLN A 64 10.97 -6.97 -0.08
CA GLN A 64 11.10 -8.30 0.54
C GLN A 64 10.89 -8.24 2.05
N ALA A 65 11.47 -7.25 2.73
CA ALA A 65 11.27 -7.04 4.16
C ALA A 65 9.80 -6.75 4.49
N PHE A 66 9.13 -5.94 3.67
CA PHE A 66 7.71 -5.64 3.83
C PHE A 66 6.83 -6.88 3.68
N TYR A 67 6.97 -7.65 2.61
CA TYR A 67 6.18 -8.86 2.41
C TYR A 67 6.49 -9.94 3.46
N HIS A 68 7.75 -10.08 3.88
CA HIS A 68 8.13 -10.98 4.96
C HIS A 68 7.44 -10.61 6.28
N CYS A 69 7.45 -9.32 6.63
CA CYS A 69 6.77 -8.78 7.82
C CYS A 69 5.27 -9.11 7.80
N LEU A 70 4.61 -9.00 6.65
CA LEU A 70 3.18 -9.23 6.49
C LEU A 70 2.79 -10.71 6.31
N SER A 71 3.76 -11.61 6.16
CA SER A 71 3.51 -13.04 5.92
C SER A 71 2.53 -13.70 6.92
N PRO A 72 2.44 -13.35 8.21
CA PRO A 72 1.48 -13.98 9.12
C PRO A 72 0.02 -13.67 8.77
N VAL A 73 -0.26 -12.53 8.15
CA VAL A 73 -1.62 -12.11 7.74
C VAL A 73 -1.81 -12.17 6.22
N HIS A 74 -0.93 -12.86 5.49
CA HIS A 74 -0.91 -12.87 4.01
C HIS A 74 -2.30 -13.10 3.39
N GLN A 75 -3.01 -14.15 3.83
CA GLN A 75 -4.35 -14.51 3.32
C GLN A 75 -5.45 -13.51 3.70
N ARG A 76 -5.15 -12.58 4.60
CA ARG A 76 -6.06 -11.55 5.12
C ARG A 76 -5.64 -10.15 4.66
N ILE A 77 -4.67 -10.02 3.75
CA ILE A 77 -4.32 -8.73 3.15
C ILE A 77 -5.47 -8.30 2.22
N GLY A 78 -5.97 -7.10 2.45
CA GLY A 78 -6.95 -6.43 1.58
C GLY A 78 -6.23 -5.66 0.47
N GLN A 79 -6.04 -4.36 0.68
CA GLN A 79 -5.36 -3.47 -0.26
C GLN A 79 -4.03 -2.96 0.28
N LEU A 80 -3.01 -2.95 -0.58
CA LEU A 80 -1.72 -2.34 -0.31
C LEU A 80 -1.65 -0.96 -0.97
N TRP A 81 -1.44 0.07 -0.16
CA TRP A 81 -1.50 1.47 -0.55
C TRP A 81 -0.09 2.05 -0.76
N LEU A 82 0.15 2.57 -1.96
CA LEU A 82 1.34 3.34 -2.30
C LEU A 82 1.07 4.83 -2.15
N GLN A 83 1.42 5.40 -1.01
CA GLN A 83 1.36 6.85 -0.83
C GLN A 83 2.62 7.52 -1.38
N LEU A 84 2.45 8.44 -2.34
CA LEU A 84 3.53 9.19 -2.98
C LEU A 84 3.70 10.59 -2.37
N PRO A 85 4.93 11.14 -2.37
CA PRO A 85 5.16 12.52 -1.95
C PRO A 85 4.56 13.52 -2.94
N ALA A 86 4.31 14.75 -2.48
CA ALA A 86 3.80 15.82 -3.35
C ALA A 86 4.75 16.21 -4.49
N ALA A 87 6.04 15.89 -4.35
CA ALA A 87 7.04 16.10 -5.40
C ALA A 87 6.95 15.08 -6.55
N PHE A 88 6.23 13.96 -6.35
CA PHE A 88 6.07 12.94 -7.40
C PHE A 88 5.12 13.44 -8.48
N GLY A 89 5.67 13.87 -9.62
CA GLY A 89 4.94 14.53 -10.68
C GLY A 89 4.54 13.61 -11.85
N PRO A 90 3.81 14.16 -12.84
CA PRO A 90 3.39 13.44 -14.05
C PRO A 90 4.54 12.78 -14.83
N ASP A 91 5.71 13.42 -14.87
CA ASP A 91 6.90 12.90 -15.56
C ASP A 91 7.42 11.59 -14.95
N GLU A 92 7.02 11.27 -13.72
CA GLU A 92 7.44 10.05 -13.02
C GLU A 92 6.45 8.89 -13.19
N LEU A 93 5.30 9.10 -13.85
CA LEU A 93 4.31 8.05 -14.11
C LEU A 93 4.91 6.77 -14.73
N PRO A 94 5.81 6.83 -15.75
CA PRO A 94 6.42 5.62 -16.29
C PRO A 94 7.14 4.77 -15.24
N ARG A 95 7.77 5.40 -14.24
CA ARG A 95 8.43 4.69 -13.14
C ARG A 95 7.42 4.02 -12.22
N MET A 96 6.31 4.71 -11.92
CA MET A 96 5.25 4.13 -11.12
C MET A 96 4.64 2.90 -11.80
N TRP A 97 4.46 2.95 -13.12
CA TRP A 97 3.98 1.81 -13.89
C TRP A 97 4.93 0.62 -13.82
N GLN A 98 6.23 0.84 -14.05
CA GLN A 98 7.25 -0.20 -13.91
C GLN A 98 7.28 -0.79 -12.49
N PHE A 99 7.10 0.05 -11.47
CA PHE A 99 7.03 -0.41 -10.08
C PHE A 99 5.85 -1.35 -9.89
N PHE A 100 4.63 -0.96 -10.26
CA PHE A 100 3.45 -1.81 -10.12
C PHE A 100 3.54 -3.10 -10.95
N GLU A 101 4.10 -3.03 -12.16
CA GLU A 101 4.32 -4.19 -13.03
C GLU A 101 5.32 -5.19 -12.43
N SER A 102 6.18 -4.75 -11.51
CA SER A 102 7.14 -5.60 -10.80
C SER A 102 6.57 -6.28 -9.55
N LEU A 103 5.38 -5.90 -9.09
CA LEU A 103 4.80 -6.42 -7.85
C LEU A 103 4.08 -7.78 -8.05
N PRO A 104 3.94 -8.57 -6.97
CA PRO A 104 3.14 -9.80 -7.01
C PRO A 104 1.68 -9.56 -7.43
N GLN A 105 1.17 -10.34 -8.37
CA GLN A 105 -0.20 -10.16 -8.90
C GLN A 105 -1.31 -10.67 -7.96
N GLU A 106 -0.94 -11.31 -6.86
CA GLU A 106 -1.87 -11.88 -5.87
C GLU A 106 -2.52 -10.83 -4.95
N PHE A 107 -1.97 -9.61 -4.89
CA PHE A 107 -2.49 -8.53 -4.04
C PHE A 107 -3.27 -7.48 -4.84
N THR A 108 -4.16 -6.78 -4.14
CA THR A 108 -4.80 -5.58 -4.66
C THR A 108 -3.99 -4.34 -4.27
N TYR A 109 -3.78 -3.43 -5.20
CA TYR A 109 -2.98 -2.23 -5.01
C TYR A 109 -3.80 -0.96 -5.17
N GLY A 110 -3.45 0.07 -4.41
CA GLY A 110 -3.93 1.43 -4.63
C GLY A 110 -2.81 2.45 -4.54
N VAL A 111 -3.01 3.63 -5.13
CA VAL A 111 -2.07 4.75 -5.08
C VAL A 111 -2.71 6.00 -4.49
N GLU A 112 -2.01 6.66 -3.58
CA GLU A 112 -2.37 7.99 -3.10
C GLU A 112 -1.39 9.02 -3.66
N VAL A 113 -1.82 9.76 -4.68
CA VAL A 113 -1.04 10.86 -5.25
C VAL A 113 -1.31 12.17 -4.51
N ARG A 114 -0.30 13.03 -4.42
CA ARG A 114 -0.39 14.34 -3.71
C ARG A 114 0.01 15.53 -4.57
N HIS A 115 0.51 15.30 -5.79
CA HIS A 115 0.95 16.37 -6.68
C HIS A 115 -0.26 17.10 -7.30
N PRO A 116 -0.33 18.45 -7.26
CA PRO A 116 -1.49 19.22 -7.70
C PRO A 116 -1.94 18.95 -9.15
N ALA A 117 -0.99 18.68 -10.06
CA ALA A 117 -1.29 18.37 -11.45
C ALA A 117 -2.27 17.19 -11.62
N PHE A 118 -2.28 16.22 -10.69
CA PHE A 118 -3.19 15.08 -10.74
C PHE A 118 -4.63 15.38 -10.29
N PHE A 119 -4.92 16.62 -9.89
CA PHE A 119 -6.24 17.09 -9.48
C PHE A 119 -6.75 18.27 -10.31
N ALA A 120 -5.96 18.69 -11.32
CA ALA A 120 -6.24 19.88 -12.11
C ALA A 120 -7.22 19.63 -13.28
N LYS A 121 -7.78 18.42 -13.41
CA LYS A 121 -8.66 17.99 -14.51
C LYS A 121 -8.04 18.13 -15.90
N GLY A 122 -6.71 18.21 -15.95
CA GLY A 122 -5.90 18.27 -17.17
C GLY A 122 -5.56 16.90 -17.74
N GLU A 123 -4.65 16.88 -18.71
CA GLU A 123 -4.17 15.65 -19.35
C GLU A 123 -3.41 14.76 -18.36
N GLU A 124 -2.76 15.34 -17.36
CA GLU A 124 -1.98 14.64 -16.34
C GLU A 124 -2.87 13.77 -15.44
N GLU A 125 -4.03 14.29 -15.03
CA GLU A 125 -5.02 13.52 -14.28
C GLU A 125 -5.65 12.43 -15.14
N ARG A 126 -5.92 12.71 -16.43
CA ARG A 126 -6.46 11.71 -17.37
C ARG A 126 -5.47 10.57 -17.60
N ALA A 127 -4.20 10.89 -17.83
CA ALA A 127 -3.12 9.93 -18.03
C ALA A 127 -2.94 9.04 -16.79
N LEU A 128 -2.96 9.63 -15.59
CA LEU A 128 -2.96 8.87 -14.34
C LEU A 128 -4.16 7.91 -14.28
N ASN A 129 -5.39 8.41 -14.42
CA ASN A 129 -6.59 7.60 -14.26
C ASN A 129 -6.67 6.46 -15.30
N GLN A 130 -6.29 6.72 -16.55
CA GLN A 130 -6.23 5.68 -17.59
C GLN A 130 -5.17 4.63 -17.27
N GLY A 131 -3.96 5.06 -16.85
CA GLY A 131 -2.87 4.16 -16.50
C GLY A 131 -3.19 3.26 -15.31
N LEU A 132 -3.92 3.79 -14.32
CA LEU A 132 -4.43 3.03 -13.17
C LEU A 132 -5.48 2.01 -13.58
N HIS A 133 -6.47 2.44 -14.38
CA HIS A 133 -7.54 1.56 -14.85
C HIS A 133 -7.00 0.38 -15.67
N GLN A 134 -6.05 0.63 -16.57
CA GLN A 134 -5.40 -0.41 -17.38
C GLN A 134 -4.68 -1.49 -16.53
N ARG A 135 -4.23 -1.13 -15.32
CA ARG A 135 -3.47 -2.01 -14.43
C ARG A 135 -4.31 -2.54 -13.27
N GLY A 136 -5.60 -2.19 -13.18
CA GLY A 136 -6.46 -2.56 -12.06
C GLY A 136 -6.00 -1.97 -10.72
N ILE A 137 -5.35 -0.80 -10.74
CA ILE A 137 -4.85 -0.12 -9.53
C ILE A 137 -5.90 0.89 -9.07
N ASN A 138 -6.20 0.87 -7.77
CA ASN A 138 -7.15 1.78 -7.14
C ASN A 138 -6.53 3.15 -6.84
N ARG A 139 -7.37 4.18 -6.69
CA ARG A 139 -6.98 5.53 -6.29
C ARG A 139 -8.00 6.11 -5.31
#